data_AF-A0A2D5E276-F1
#
_entry.id   AF-A0A2D5E276-F1
#
_cell.length_a   1.000
_cell.length_b   1.000
_cell.length_c   1.000
_cell.angle_alpha   90.00
_cell.angle_beta   90.00
_cell.angle_gamma   90.00
#
_symmetry.space_group_name_H-M   'P 1'
#
loop_
_entity.id
_entity.type
_entity.pdbx_description
1 polymer ?
#
loop_
_entity_poly.entity_id
_entity_poly.type
_entity_poly.pdbx_seq_one_letter_code
_entity_poly.pdbx_strand_id
1 'polypeptide(L)'
;MNSNEEPPRTSMTTSARSWTSTEEDLDQATGLQNLVDGLGELSRIDRPEDVLPLLRRSPAFSNSYGGIISLSTRELPAGRYRITRQALGDLQDLDRPVDTWSRRTEIPVHESGFLRDIIDAGRPQLHHHLKVADDPVLGDSIADFGSAMAIPLLDDGQPLNWVVFFERDPERIDLAELEQRMLSSNLLGGTVRLLRSRQETRAATQAMTSEIDRIAEIHGSFMPRQLPAIKGWSLAGRFETSGVAGGDLWTARQLNDGRLALLVADASGHGPSAAVTAAMTHAVFHSVECEDLEPSCVSARLNRYLARWQVAGAFVTAITGLLDPRTGELLFTRCGHPPALVRPGGLSSESLIRRLDQVGDPPLGIIEELEFQTATCHIEPGDTLVLTTDGVLEARSPDGRMLGEPGVMKAMLECSGDASCTLQRIETAIHGFEGDRPADDDQTVVVLHRGESAT
;
A
#
# COMPACT_ATOMS: atom_id res chain seq x y z
N MET A 1 -54.83 56.91 -33.58
CA MET A 1 -54.63 55.75 -34.49
C MET A 1 -53.21 55.89 -35.00
N ASN A 2 -52.17 55.50 -34.27
CA ASN A 2 -51.79 54.17 -33.75
C ASN A 2 -51.37 53.20 -34.85
N SER A 3 -50.05 53.02 -35.02
CA SER A 3 -49.36 51.79 -35.40
C SER A 3 -47.84 52.05 -35.28
N ASN A 4 -47.22 51.69 -34.16
CA ASN A 4 -46.51 50.43 -33.90
C ASN A 4 -45.19 50.30 -34.68
N GLU A 5 -44.06 50.43 -33.97
CA GLU A 5 -42.94 49.48 -34.06
C GLU A 5 -42.04 49.61 -32.81
N GLU A 6 -41.93 48.51 -32.06
CA GLU A 6 -41.02 48.31 -30.93
C GLU A 6 -39.57 48.14 -31.43
N PRO A 7 -38.54 48.58 -30.66
CA PRO A 7 -37.15 48.22 -30.92
C PRO A 7 -36.75 46.95 -30.14
N PRO A 8 -36.00 46.00 -30.71
CA PRO A 8 -35.39 44.94 -29.92
C PRO A 8 -34.04 45.42 -29.36
N ARG A 9 -34.05 45.62 -28.04
CA ARG A 9 -33.13 45.06 -27.04
C ARG A 9 -31.61 45.19 -27.24
N THR A 10 -31.07 46.15 -26.48
CA THR A 10 -29.96 45.99 -25.51
C THR A 10 -28.73 45.17 -25.94
N SER A 11 -27.69 45.91 -26.32
CA SER A 11 -26.30 45.50 -26.21
C SER A 11 -25.94 45.12 -24.76
N MET A 12 -25.62 43.85 -24.52
CA MET A 12 -24.85 43.45 -23.33
C MET A 12 -23.39 43.24 -23.74
N THR A 13 -22.62 44.31 -23.60
CA THR A 13 -21.16 44.27 -23.55
C THR A 13 -20.75 43.66 -22.21
N THR A 14 -20.06 42.51 -22.24
CA THR A 14 -19.34 42.00 -21.07
C THR A 14 -17.89 41.71 -21.45
N SER A 15 -17.00 42.41 -20.74
CA SER A 15 -15.62 42.04 -20.40
C SER A 15 -14.60 41.93 -21.53
N ALA A 16 -13.75 42.96 -21.59
CA ALA A 16 -12.58 43.09 -22.45
C ALA A 16 -11.52 42.01 -22.17
N ARG A 17 -11.28 41.12 -23.14
CA ARG A 17 -9.97 40.45 -23.26
C ARG A 17 -8.95 41.50 -23.66
N SER A 18 -7.86 41.68 -22.90
CA SER A 18 -6.80 42.67 -23.16
C SER A 18 -5.78 42.17 -24.19
N TRP A 19 -6.25 41.49 -25.24
CA TRP A 19 -5.41 41.03 -26.35
C TRP A 19 -6.25 40.92 -27.62
N THR A 20 -5.61 41.19 -28.76
CA THR A 20 -6.18 40.97 -30.09
C THR A 20 -5.41 39.84 -30.77
N SER A 21 -6.09 38.78 -31.19
CA SER A 21 -5.51 37.66 -31.93
C SER A 21 -6.40 37.31 -33.12
N THR A 22 -5.78 36.79 -34.19
CA THR A 22 -6.49 36.09 -35.28
C THR A 22 -6.31 34.59 -35.07
N GLU A 23 -7.42 33.87 -35.01
CA GLU A 23 -7.44 32.41 -34.84
C GLU A 23 -7.59 31.75 -36.22
N GLU A 24 -6.77 30.73 -36.46
CA GLU A 24 -6.86 29.91 -37.67
C GLU A 24 -7.84 28.76 -37.41
N ASP A 25 -8.72 28.47 -38.37
CA ASP A 25 -9.67 27.36 -38.26
C ASP A 25 -8.95 26.03 -38.46
N LEU A 26 -8.74 25.31 -37.35
CA LEU A 26 -8.04 24.04 -37.33
C LEU A 26 -8.98 22.84 -37.47
N ASP A 27 -10.30 23.03 -37.51
CA ASP A 27 -11.27 21.92 -37.57
C ASP A 27 -11.18 21.13 -38.88
N GLN A 28 -10.66 21.76 -39.94
CA GLN A 28 -10.41 21.11 -41.23
C GLN A 28 -9.03 20.43 -41.32
N ALA A 29 -8.16 20.59 -40.31
CA ALA A 29 -6.83 20.00 -40.29
C ALA A 29 -6.88 18.54 -39.83
N THR A 30 -7.33 17.64 -40.73
CA THR A 30 -7.51 16.20 -40.42
C THR A 30 -6.25 15.55 -39.82
N GLY A 31 -5.05 15.95 -40.24
CA GLY A 31 -3.80 15.44 -39.68
C GLY A 31 -3.61 15.83 -38.21
N LEU A 32 -4.00 17.04 -37.82
CA LEU A 32 -3.94 17.51 -36.43
C LEU A 32 -4.98 16.79 -35.58
N GLN A 33 -6.20 16.61 -36.10
CA GLN A 33 -7.25 15.87 -35.40
C GLN A 33 -6.82 14.42 -35.12
N ASN A 34 -6.28 13.74 -36.14
CA ASN A 34 -5.75 12.39 -35.99
C ASN A 34 -4.66 12.35 -34.91
N LEU A 35 -3.73 13.32 -34.89
CA LEU A 35 -2.67 13.43 -33.89
C LEU A 35 -3.22 13.58 -32.47
N VAL A 36 -4.20 14.47 -32.27
CA VAL A 36 -4.85 14.68 -30.96
C VAL A 36 -5.52 13.40 -30.48
N ASP A 37 -6.27 12.72 -31.35
CA ASP A 37 -6.94 11.47 -31.02
C ASP A 37 -5.95 10.35 -30.69
N GLY A 38 -4.89 10.21 -31.50
CA GLY A 38 -3.83 9.22 -31.29
C GLY A 38 -3.06 9.44 -29.99
N LEU A 39 -2.69 10.68 -29.68
CA LEU A 39 -2.05 11.04 -28.40
C LEU A 39 -3.01 10.82 -27.21
N GLY A 40 -4.29 11.13 -27.39
CA GLY A 40 -5.33 10.86 -26.41
C GLY A 40 -5.45 9.36 -26.09
N GLU A 41 -5.47 8.49 -27.12
CA GLU A 41 -5.43 7.04 -26.93
C GLU A 41 -4.13 6.58 -26.24
N LEU A 42 -2.97 7.07 -26.68
CA LEU A 42 -1.67 6.71 -26.11
C LEU A 42 -1.59 7.07 -24.62
N SER A 43 -2.18 8.20 -24.22
CA SER A 43 -2.20 8.66 -22.83
C SER A 43 -3.01 7.75 -21.88
N ARG A 44 -3.93 6.95 -22.42
CA ARG A 44 -4.80 6.03 -21.67
C ARG A 44 -4.27 4.60 -21.62
N ILE A 45 -3.15 4.31 -22.29
CA ILE A 45 -2.56 2.97 -22.26
C ILE A 45 -1.90 2.74 -20.91
N ASP A 46 -2.29 1.65 -20.25
CA ASP A 46 -1.66 1.19 -19.00
C ASP A 46 -0.65 0.06 -19.22
N ARG A 47 -0.76 -0.69 -20.33
CA ARG A 47 0.06 -1.87 -20.60
C ARG A 47 1.05 -1.62 -21.74
N PRO A 48 2.36 -1.86 -21.55
CA PRO A 48 3.37 -1.63 -22.59
C PRO A 48 3.09 -2.32 -23.93
N GLU A 49 2.47 -3.50 -23.90
CA GLU A 49 2.14 -4.31 -25.07
C GLU A 49 1.07 -3.69 -25.98
N ASP A 50 0.24 -2.80 -25.45
CA ASP A 50 -0.85 -2.14 -26.19
C ASP A 50 -0.38 -0.93 -27.00
N VAL A 51 0.83 -0.42 -26.72
CA VAL A 51 1.42 0.72 -27.44
C VAL A 51 1.59 0.41 -28.92
N LEU A 52 2.18 -0.74 -29.26
CA LEU A 52 2.43 -1.11 -30.66
C LEU A 52 1.15 -1.31 -31.49
N PRO A 53 0.12 -2.03 -31.00
CA PRO A 53 -1.20 -2.07 -31.65
C PRO A 53 -1.80 -0.70 -31.92
N LEU A 54 -1.67 0.26 -30.99
CA LEU A 54 -2.13 1.63 -31.20
C LEU A 54 -1.38 2.30 -32.37
N LEU A 55 -0.05 2.19 -32.41
CA LEU A 55 0.74 2.79 -33.49
C LEU A 55 0.38 2.24 -34.87
N ARG A 56 -0.02 0.97 -34.94
CA ARG A 56 -0.42 0.35 -36.21
C ARG A 56 -1.75 0.88 -36.73
N ARG A 57 -2.72 1.08 -35.84
CA ARG A 57 -4.09 1.44 -36.24
C ARG A 57 -4.35 2.93 -36.31
N SER A 58 -3.56 3.74 -35.61
CA SER A 58 -3.79 5.18 -35.52
C SER A 58 -3.19 5.92 -36.72
N PRO A 59 -4.00 6.67 -37.49
CA PRO A 59 -3.51 7.50 -38.61
C PRO A 59 -2.45 8.53 -38.21
N ALA A 60 -2.39 8.90 -36.93
CA ALA A 60 -1.39 9.80 -36.36
C ALA A 60 0.04 9.23 -36.40
N PHE A 61 0.16 7.90 -36.34
CA PHE A 61 1.42 7.20 -36.17
C PHE A 61 1.71 6.22 -37.31
N SER A 62 0.72 5.94 -38.17
CA SER A 62 0.83 5.03 -39.32
C SER A 62 1.51 5.69 -40.52
N ASN A 63 2.82 5.94 -40.44
CA ASN A 63 3.61 6.09 -41.66
C ASN A 63 4.04 4.69 -42.11
N SER A 64 3.65 4.31 -43.33
CA SER A 64 4.05 3.03 -43.91
C SER A 64 5.47 3.14 -44.45
N TYR A 65 6.42 2.52 -43.76
CA TYR A 65 7.75 2.25 -44.29
C TYR A 65 7.79 0.88 -44.97
N GLY A 66 8.64 0.73 -45.99
CA GLY A 66 8.87 -0.56 -46.65
C GLY A 66 9.48 -1.63 -45.74
N GLY A 67 10.16 -1.24 -44.65
CA GLY A 67 10.66 -2.17 -43.64
C GLY A 67 11.07 -1.49 -42.34
N ILE A 68 11.11 -2.26 -41.25
CA ILE A 68 11.54 -1.86 -39.91
C ILE A 68 12.33 -2.98 -39.23
N ILE A 69 13.43 -2.61 -38.58
CA ILE A 69 14.19 -3.49 -37.68
C ILE A 69 14.41 -2.75 -36.36
N SER A 70 14.09 -3.38 -35.23
CA SER A 70 14.41 -2.87 -33.89
C SER A 70 15.53 -3.69 -33.25
N LEU A 71 16.57 -3.01 -32.76
CA LEU A 71 17.76 -3.63 -32.19
C LEU A 71 17.95 -3.26 -30.72
N SER A 72 18.68 -4.09 -29.99
CA SER A 72 19.06 -3.81 -28.61
C SER A 72 20.48 -4.25 -28.30
N THR A 73 21.26 -3.36 -27.70
CA THR A 73 22.64 -3.59 -27.21
C THR A 73 22.73 -3.65 -25.69
N ARG A 74 21.60 -3.41 -24.98
CA ARG A 74 21.54 -3.44 -23.52
C ARG A 74 22.08 -4.75 -22.94
N GLU A 75 22.91 -4.67 -21.91
CA GLU A 75 23.52 -5.83 -21.21
C GLU A 75 24.33 -6.75 -22.15
N LEU A 76 24.83 -6.22 -23.26
CA LEU A 76 25.75 -6.93 -24.13
C LEU A 76 27.13 -6.26 -24.12
N PRO A 77 28.20 -7.03 -24.32
CA PRO A 77 29.51 -6.46 -24.61
C PRO A 77 29.44 -5.52 -25.84
N ALA A 78 30.36 -4.56 -25.88
CA ALA A 78 30.48 -3.66 -27.02
C ALA A 78 30.57 -4.44 -28.34
N GLY A 79 29.81 -4.00 -29.34
CA GLY A 79 29.76 -4.62 -30.65
C GLY A 79 28.82 -5.82 -30.80
N ARG A 80 28.05 -6.16 -29.76
CA ARG A 80 27.03 -7.21 -29.84
C ARG A 80 25.64 -6.61 -29.78
N TYR A 81 24.72 -7.22 -30.52
CA TYR A 81 23.34 -6.76 -30.58
C TYR A 81 22.36 -7.91 -30.76
N ARG A 82 21.09 -7.63 -30.44
CA ARG A 82 19.95 -8.52 -30.69
C ARG A 82 18.98 -7.84 -31.63
N ILE A 83 18.45 -8.59 -32.60
CA ILE A 83 17.27 -8.17 -33.37
C ILE A 83 16.05 -8.49 -32.51
N THR A 84 15.43 -7.44 -31.97
CA THR A 84 14.28 -7.58 -31.07
C THR A 84 12.96 -7.66 -31.81
N ARG A 85 12.87 -7.03 -33.00
CA ARG A 85 11.70 -7.02 -33.89
C ARG A 85 12.15 -6.79 -35.32
N GLN A 86 11.45 -7.38 -36.27
CA GLN A 86 11.73 -7.21 -37.70
C GLN A 86 10.44 -7.34 -38.53
N ALA A 87 10.27 -6.47 -39.52
CA ALA A 87 9.34 -6.64 -40.64
C ALA A 87 9.98 -6.01 -41.89
N LEU A 88 10.25 -6.80 -42.91
CA LEU A 88 10.86 -6.36 -44.18
C LEU A 88 9.87 -6.55 -45.34
N GLY A 89 8.67 -6.00 -45.18
CA GLY A 89 7.52 -6.25 -46.05
C GLY A 89 6.26 -5.64 -45.43
N ASP A 90 5.19 -6.42 -45.28
CA ASP A 90 4.00 -5.94 -44.56
C ASP A 90 4.35 -5.66 -43.09
N LEU A 91 4.17 -4.41 -42.65
CA LEU A 91 4.37 -4.00 -41.26
C LEU A 91 3.38 -4.68 -40.29
N GLN A 92 2.32 -5.30 -40.81
CA GLN A 92 1.42 -6.15 -40.04
C GLN A 92 2.11 -7.45 -39.58
N ASP A 93 3.09 -7.96 -40.35
CA ASP A 93 3.86 -9.19 -40.12
C ASP A 93 5.14 -8.94 -39.29
N LEU A 94 5.06 -8.01 -38.33
CA LEU A 94 6.15 -7.69 -37.42
C LEU A 94 6.43 -8.88 -36.50
N ASP A 95 7.46 -9.64 -36.86
CA ASP A 95 7.87 -10.83 -36.15
C ASP A 95 8.42 -10.47 -34.76
N ARG A 96 7.98 -11.24 -33.77
CA ARG A 96 8.45 -11.18 -32.38
C ARG A 96 9.01 -12.55 -32.04
N PRO A 97 10.35 -12.71 -32.05
CA PRO A 97 10.98 -14.01 -31.81
C PRO A 97 10.53 -14.62 -30.47
N VAL A 98 10.41 -13.78 -29.43
CA VAL A 98 9.92 -14.08 -28.08
C VAL A 98 9.51 -12.77 -27.39
N ASP A 99 8.97 -12.83 -26.17
CA ASP A 99 8.85 -11.64 -25.31
C ASP A 99 10.25 -11.03 -25.08
N THR A 100 10.47 -9.87 -25.70
CA THR A 100 11.74 -9.13 -25.72
C THR A 100 12.18 -8.61 -24.35
N TRP A 101 11.31 -8.73 -23.35
CA TRP A 101 11.50 -8.19 -22.02
C TRP A 101 11.76 -9.26 -20.97
N SER A 102 10.95 -10.33 -20.96
CA SER A 102 11.07 -11.43 -19.99
C SER A 102 11.97 -12.58 -20.47
N ARG A 103 12.05 -12.81 -21.79
CA ARG A 103 12.79 -13.92 -22.41
C ARG A 103 13.91 -13.45 -23.33
N ARG A 104 14.48 -12.28 -23.03
CA ARG A 104 15.48 -11.60 -23.87
C ARG A 104 16.76 -12.40 -24.11
N THR A 105 17.12 -13.28 -23.17
CA THR A 105 18.28 -14.18 -23.27
C THR A 105 18.13 -15.23 -24.37
N GLU A 106 16.91 -15.51 -24.82
CA GLU A 106 16.63 -16.48 -25.88
C GLU A 106 16.75 -15.87 -27.28
N ILE A 107 16.83 -14.54 -27.37
CA ILE A 107 17.01 -13.85 -28.66
C ILE A 107 18.47 -14.00 -29.10
N PRO A 108 18.72 -14.47 -30.34
CA PRO A 108 20.07 -14.61 -30.90
C PRO A 108 20.87 -13.32 -30.82
N VAL A 109 22.16 -13.47 -30.49
CA VAL A 109 23.12 -12.37 -30.44
C VAL A 109 23.94 -12.38 -31.73
N HIS A 110 24.07 -11.21 -32.34
CA HIS A 110 24.83 -10.98 -33.57
C HIS A 110 25.99 -10.01 -33.30
N GLU A 111 27.04 -10.08 -34.11
CA GLU A 111 28.26 -9.27 -33.93
C GLU A 111 28.84 -8.70 -35.23
N SER A 112 28.14 -8.85 -36.35
CA SER A 112 28.60 -8.47 -37.71
C SER A 112 27.45 -7.95 -38.58
N GLY A 113 27.77 -7.46 -39.78
CA GLY A 113 26.80 -7.03 -40.80
C GLY A 113 26.44 -5.55 -40.73
N PHE A 114 25.55 -5.12 -41.63
CA PHE A 114 25.14 -3.72 -41.79
C PHE A 114 24.62 -3.10 -40.47
N LEU A 115 23.86 -3.87 -39.69
CA LEU A 115 23.31 -3.41 -38.41
C LEU A 115 24.41 -3.22 -37.34
N ARG A 116 25.52 -3.97 -37.44
CA ARG A 116 26.68 -3.76 -36.58
C ARG A 116 27.35 -2.43 -36.86
N ASP A 117 27.55 -2.11 -38.13
CA ASP A 117 28.15 -0.84 -38.56
C ASP A 117 27.29 0.36 -38.12
N ILE A 118 25.96 0.19 -38.15
CA ILE A 118 25.02 1.19 -37.62
C ILE A 118 25.29 1.48 -36.13
N ILE A 119 25.36 0.42 -35.34
CA ILE A 119 25.51 0.50 -33.88
C ILE A 119 26.86 1.09 -33.49
N ASP A 120 27.94 0.68 -34.15
CA ASP A 120 29.30 1.12 -33.85
C ASP A 120 29.51 2.62 -34.09
N ALA A 121 28.78 3.22 -35.03
CA ALA A 121 28.83 4.66 -35.26
C ALA A 121 28.27 5.48 -34.09
N GLY A 122 27.37 4.90 -33.27
CA GLY A 122 26.83 5.53 -32.06
C GLY A 122 25.99 6.80 -32.28
N ARG A 123 25.64 7.13 -33.54
CA ARG A 123 24.90 8.35 -33.94
C ARG A 123 23.80 8.01 -34.95
N PRO A 124 22.75 8.84 -35.08
CA PRO A 124 21.74 8.66 -36.12
C PRO A 124 22.40 8.69 -37.51
N GLN A 125 21.84 7.89 -38.44
CA GLN A 125 22.36 7.77 -39.80
C GLN A 125 21.23 7.84 -40.82
N LEU A 126 21.53 8.44 -41.97
CA LEU A 126 20.66 8.49 -43.14
C LEU A 126 21.45 7.94 -44.34
N HIS A 127 20.89 6.94 -45.00
CA HIS A 127 21.50 6.25 -46.13
C HIS A 127 20.62 6.42 -47.36
N HIS A 128 21.19 6.99 -48.41
CA HIS A 128 20.60 7.06 -49.75
C HIS A 128 21.32 6.11 -50.70
N HIS A 129 20.62 5.64 -51.74
CA HIS A 129 21.16 4.64 -52.68
C HIS A 129 21.82 3.45 -52.00
N LEU A 130 21.20 2.98 -50.91
CA LEU A 130 21.60 1.83 -50.14
C LEU A 130 21.74 0.60 -51.04
N LYS A 131 22.86 -0.10 -50.90
CA LYS A 131 23.15 -1.36 -51.59
C LYS A 131 23.80 -2.30 -50.60
N VAL A 132 23.02 -3.21 -50.06
CA VAL A 132 23.50 -4.26 -49.16
C VAL A 132 23.08 -5.60 -49.74
N ALA A 133 24.06 -6.43 -50.10
CA ALA A 133 23.87 -7.78 -50.60
C ALA A 133 24.76 -8.72 -49.79
N ASP A 134 24.36 -9.99 -49.67
CA ASP A 134 25.09 -11.02 -48.93
C ASP A 134 25.42 -10.62 -47.47
N ASP A 135 24.51 -9.94 -46.77
CA ASP A 135 24.75 -9.56 -45.37
C ASP A 135 24.85 -10.79 -44.46
N PRO A 136 25.85 -10.88 -43.56
CA PRO A 136 26.05 -12.08 -42.73
C PRO A 136 24.93 -12.37 -41.73
N VAL A 137 24.05 -11.40 -41.47
CA VAL A 137 22.92 -11.54 -40.53
C VAL A 137 21.58 -11.45 -41.26
N LEU A 138 21.44 -10.52 -42.19
CA LEU A 138 20.19 -10.25 -42.91
C LEU A 138 20.11 -10.96 -44.28
N GLY A 139 21.21 -11.53 -44.77
CA GLY A 139 21.31 -12.06 -46.13
C GLY A 139 20.94 -11.01 -47.17
N ASP A 140 20.15 -11.41 -48.17
CA ASP A 140 19.61 -10.50 -49.20
C ASP A 140 18.26 -9.87 -48.81
N SER A 141 17.81 -10.05 -47.56
CA SER A 141 16.47 -9.59 -47.13
C SER A 141 16.31 -8.07 -47.22
N ILE A 142 17.41 -7.33 -47.27
CA ILE A 142 17.42 -5.87 -47.43
C ILE A 142 17.97 -5.38 -48.79
N ALA A 143 18.26 -6.30 -49.72
CA ALA A 143 18.87 -5.96 -51.01
C ALA A 143 17.97 -5.09 -51.90
N ASP A 144 16.65 -5.21 -51.72
CA ASP A 144 15.65 -4.44 -52.47
C ASP A 144 15.41 -3.01 -51.93
N PHE A 145 15.98 -2.65 -50.77
CA PHE A 145 15.79 -1.31 -50.20
C PHE A 145 16.82 -0.35 -50.75
N GLY A 146 16.34 0.80 -51.23
CA GLY A 146 17.17 1.87 -51.79
C GLY A 146 17.60 2.91 -50.76
N SER A 147 16.92 3.01 -49.62
CA SER A 147 17.28 3.96 -48.55
C SER A 147 16.97 3.42 -47.16
N ALA A 148 17.66 3.96 -46.15
CA ALA A 148 17.42 3.62 -44.75
C ALA A 148 17.74 4.79 -43.82
N MET A 149 17.04 4.85 -42.69
CA MET A 149 17.43 5.69 -41.55
C MET A 149 17.59 4.85 -40.29
N ALA A 150 18.65 5.10 -39.55
CA ALA A 150 18.95 4.46 -38.27
C ALA A 150 18.83 5.47 -37.14
N ILE A 151 17.98 5.16 -36.17
CA ILE A 151 17.63 6.05 -35.07
C ILE A 151 18.01 5.39 -33.75
N PRO A 152 18.94 5.98 -32.96
CA PRO A 152 19.18 5.54 -31.61
C PRO A 152 17.99 5.92 -30.72
N LEU A 153 17.49 4.95 -29.97
CA LEU A 153 16.58 5.17 -28.86
C LEU A 153 17.41 5.33 -27.60
N LEU A 154 17.47 6.56 -27.12
CA LEU A 154 18.29 6.95 -25.98
C LEU A 154 17.64 6.48 -24.68
N ASP A 155 18.49 5.97 -23.79
CA ASP A 155 18.16 5.61 -22.42
C ASP A 155 19.31 6.08 -21.53
N ASP A 156 19.01 6.96 -20.57
CA ASP A 156 20.01 7.66 -19.76
C ASP A 156 21.17 8.29 -20.58
N GLY A 157 20.80 8.90 -21.71
CA GLY A 157 21.76 9.50 -22.66
C GLY A 157 22.54 8.50 -23.53
N GLN A 158 22.33 7.19 -23.37
CA GLN A 158 23.04 6.15 -24.12
C GLN A 158 22.17 5.49 -25.21
N PRO A 159 22.72 5.19 -26.41
CA PRO A 159 21.99 4.55 -27.50
C PRO A 159 21.91 3.01 -27.32
N LEU A 160 21.15 2.56 -26.32
CA LEU A 160 21.04 1.15 -25.93
C LEU A 160 20.06 0.33 -26.80
N ASN A 161 19.20 1.02 -27.55
CA ASN A 161 18.31 0.40 -28.52
C ASN A 161 18.30 1.24 -29.80
N TRP A 162 17.92 0.61 -30.91
CA TRP A 162 17.89 1.25 -32.22
C TRP A 162 16.63 0.86 -32.97
N VAL A 163 16.15 1.76 -33.82
CA VAL A 163 15.14 1.44 -34.83
C VAL A 163 15.70 1.86 -36.18
N VAL A 164 15.69 0.93 -37.12
CA VAL A 164 16.11 1.15 -38.51
C VAL A 164 14.88 1.03 -39.38
N PHE A 165 14.59 2.08 -40.15
CA PHE A 165 13.52 2.11 -41.13
C PHE A 165 14.11 2.02 -42.53
N PHE A 166 13.42 1.32 -43.43
CA PHE A 166 13.86 1.04 -44.79
C PHE A 166 12.80 1.46 -45.80
N GLU A 167 13.27 1.95 -46.95
CA GLU A 167 12.44 2.29 -48.10
C GLU A 167 13.03 1.78 -49.41
N ARG A 168 12.16 1.42 -50.36
CA ARG A 168 12.59 0.90 -51.68
C ARG A 168 13.10 2.02 -52.59
N ASP A 169 12.53 3.21 -52.45
CA ASP A 169 12.96 4.39 -53.18
C ASP A 169 14.27 4.95 -52.58
N PRO A 170 15.35 5.09 -53.37
CA PRO A 170 16.65 5.58 -52.92
C PRO A 170 16.70 6.97 -52.30
N GLU A 171 15.72 7.82 -52.59
CA GLU A 171 15.71 9.23 -52.20
C GLU A 171 14.51 9.59 -51.31
N ARG A 172 13.71 8.60 -50.90
CA ARG A 172 12.45 8.81 -50.16
C ARG A 172 12.63 9.44 -48.79
N ILE A 173 13.64 9.01 -48.04
CA ILE A 173 13.85 9.44 -46.65
C ILE A 173 14.80 10.62 -46.66
N ASP A 174 14.39 11.75 -46.08
CA ASP A 174 15.21 12.96 -45.98
C ASP A 174 15.58 13.32 -44.53
N LEU A 175 16.31 14.42 -44.35
CA LEU A 175 16.74 14.89 -43.04
C LEU A 175 15.56 15.34 -42.17
N ALA A 176 14.53 15.97 -42.76
CA ALA A 176 13.38 16.46 -42.01
C ALA A 176 12.57 15.27 -41.46
N GLU A 177 12.43 14.21 -42.24
CA GLU A 177 11.81 12.96 -41.81
C GLU A 177 12.63 12.26 -40.71
N LEU A 178 13.97 12.23 -40.83
CA LEU A 178 14.83 11.69 -39.78
C LEU A 178 14.65 12.45 -38.45
N GLU A 179 14.63 13.78 -38.46
CA GLU A 179 14.45 14.61 -37.26
C GLU A 179 13.09 14.33 -36.59
N GLN A 180 12.01 14.34 -37.38
CA GLN A 180 10.67 14.04 -36.89
C GLN A 180 10.56 12.60 -36.35
N ARG A 181 11.14 11.64 -37.07
CA ARG A 181 11.11 10.23 -36.67
C ARG A 181 11.96 9.98 -35.44
N MET A 182 13.08 10.68 -35.27
CA MET A 182 13.94 10.57 -34.10
C MET A 182 13.20 11.02 -32.83
N LEU A 183 12.50 12.15 -32.90
CA LEU A 183 11.66 12.63 -31.80
C LEU A 183 10.54 11.64 -31.47
N SER A 184 9.73 11.27 -32.47
CA SER A 184 8.60 10.36 -32.26
C SER A 184 9.03 8.98 -31.76
N SER A 185 10.10 8.40 -32.31
CA SER A 185 10.60 7.08 -31.89
C SER A 185 11.14 7.10 -30.46
N ASN A 186 11.82 8.18 -30.05
CA ASN A 186 12.28 8.33 -28.68
C ASN A 186 11.13 8.60 -27.70
N LEU A 187 10.12 9.38 -28.09
CA LEU A 187 8.89 9.56 -27.29
C LEU A 187 8.18 8.22 -27.07
N LEU A 188 8.01 7.43 -28.13
CA LEU A 188 7.38 6.11 -28.08
C LEU A 188 8.18 5.12 -27.25
N GLY A 189 9.50 5.05 -27.48
CA GLY A 189 10.40 4.24 -26.68
C GLY A 189 10.38 4.64 -25.20
N GLY A 190 10.31 5.94 -24.91
CA GLY A 190 10.17 6.49 -23.57
C GLY A 190 8.86 6.09 -22.90
N THR A 191 7.73 6.21 -23.61
CA THR A 191 6.40 5.80 -23.09
C THR A 191 6.37 4.32 -22.74
N VAL A 192 6.86 3.45 -23.62
CA VAL A 192 6.92 2.00 -23.33
C VAL A 192 7.76 1.72 -22.07
N ARG A 193 8.91 2.39 -21.91
CA ARG A 193 9.74 2.25 -20.70
C ARG A 193 9.04 2.77 -19.45
N LEU A 194 8.38 3.91 -19.53
CA LEU A 194 7.63 4.50 -18.41
C LEU A 194 6.53 3.56 -17.94
N LEU A 195 5.73 3.01 -18.87
CA LEU A 195 4.66 2.06 -18.54
C LEU A 195 5.23 0.81 -17.89
N ARG A 196 6.36 0.30 -18.39
CA ARG A 196 7.03 -0.87 -17.80
C ARG A 196 7.54 -0.58 -16.39
N SER A 197 8.24 0.53 -16.19
CA SER A 197 8.74 0.92 -14.87
C SER A 197 7.59 1.10 -13.87
N ARG A 198 6.46 1.68 -14.30
CA ARG A 198 5.24 1.76 -13.48
C ARG A 198 4.69 0.38 -13.13
N GLN A 199 4.67 -0.56 -14.07
CA GLN A 199 4.21 -1.92 -13.83
C GLN A 199 5.10 -2.67 -12.83
N GLU A 200 6.42 -2.56 -12.97
CA GLU A 200 7.40 -3.19 -12.06
C GLU A 200 7.27 -2.62 -10.64
N THR A 201 7.18 -1.30 -10.50
CA THR A 201 6.94 -0.64 -9.21
C THR A 201 5.61 -1.08 -8.60
N ARG A 202 4.52 -1.10 -9.38
CA ARG A 202 3.20 -1.56 -8.89
C ARG A 202 3.25 -3.00 -8.42
N ALA A 203 3.89 -3.89 -9.17
CA ALA A 203 4.02 -5.31 -8.81
C ALA A 203 4.86 -5.48 -7.52
N ALA A 204 5.96 -4.75 -7.38
CA ALA A 204 6.78 -4.76 -6.17
C ALA A 204 6.01 -4.26 -4.95
N THR A 205 5.28 -3.15 -5.08
CA THR A 205 4.42 -2.62 -4.01
C THR A 205 3.34 -3.61 -3.62
N GLN A 206 2.64 -4.21 -4.59
CA GLN A 206 1.60 -5.21 -4.34
C GLN A 206 2.15 -6.45 -3.62
N ALA A 207 3.34 -6.92 -4.01
CA ALA A 207 4.00 -8.04 -3.36
C ALA A 207 4.31 -7.73 -1.89
N MET A 208 4.86 -6.54 -1.60
CA MET A 208 5.12 -6.09 -0.24
C MET A 208 3.84 -5.97 0.58
N THR A 209 2.80 -5.33 0.05
CA THR A 209 1.49 -5.21 0.74
C THR A 209 0.92 -6.59 1.07
N SER A 210 0.97 -7.53 0.12
CA SER A 210 0.48 -8.90 0.33
C SER A 210 1.23 -9.65 1.43
N GLU A 211 2.52 -9.36 1.63
CA GLU A 211 3.31 -9.94 2.71
C GLU A 211 2.93 -9.34 4.07
N ILE A 212 2.68 -8.03 4.13
CA ILE A 212 2.21 -7.35 5.35
C ILE A 212 0.80 -7.82 5.72
N ASP A 213 -0.10 -8.02 4.74
CA ASP A 213 -1.46 -8.54 4.97
C ASP A 213 -1.42 -9.94 5.63
N ARG A 214 -0.46 -10.79 5.25
CA ARG A 214 -0.28 -12.09 5.91
C ARG A 214 0.19 -11.96 7.36
N ILE A 215 1.04 -10.97 7.66
CA ILE A 215 1.46 -10.68 9.04
C ILE A 215 0.25 -10.22 9.86
N ALA A 216 -0.63 -9.41 9.27
CA ALA A 216 -1.90 -9.01 9.89
C ALA A 216 -2.80 -10.20 10.22
N GLU A 217 -2.99 -11.12 9.27
CA GLU A 217 -3.79 -12.33 9.47
C GLU A 217 -3.25 -13.20 10.59
N ILE A 218 -1.92 -13.35 10.67
CA ILE A 218 -1.24 -14.06 11.75
C ILE A 218 -1.47 -13.33 13.08
N HIS A 219 -1.27 -12.01 13.11
CA HIS A 219 -1.47 -11.20 14.32
C HIS A 219 -2.90 -11.32 14.83
N GLY A 220 -3.90 -11.12 13.97
CA GLY A 220 -5.32 -11.26 14.30
C GLY A 220 -5.71 -12.67 14.76
N SER A 221 -4.88 -13.70 14.49
CA SER A 221 -5.11 -15.06 14.99
C SER A 221 -4.78 -15.24 16.48
N PHE A 222 -4.05 -14.30 17.10
CA PHE A 222 -3.71 -14.34 18.52
C PHE A 222 -4.88 -13.89 19.41
N MET A 223 -5.80 -13.10 18.86
CA MET A 223 -6.96 -12.60 19.57
C MET A 223 -7.99 -13.73 19.69
N PRO A 224 -8.70 -13.85 20.84
CA PRO A 224 -9.66 -14.92 21.03
C PRO A 224 -10.79 -14.89 19.98
N ARG A 225 -10.85 -15.89 19.10
CA ARG A 225 -11.98 -16.07 18.16
C ARG A 225 -13.27 -16.46 18.88
N GLN A 226 -13.14 -17.16 19.99
CA GLN A 226 -14.23 -17.53 20.88
C GLN A 226 -13.83 -17.15 22.29
N LEU A 227 -14.70 -16.39 22.96
CA LEU A 227 -14.47 -15.96 24.32
C LEU A 227 -14.81 -17.09 25.29
N PRO A 228 -14.02 -17.27 26.37
CA PRO A 228 -14.33 -18.27 27.38
C PRO A 228 -15.70 -18.01 28.01
N ALA A 229 -16.56 -19.02 28.02
CA ALA A 229 -17.88 -18.95 28.63
C ALA A 229 -17.77 -19.13 30.15
N ILE A 230 -17.93 -18.04 30.89
CA ILE A 230 -17.80 -18.03 32.34
C ILE A 230 -19.18 -17.80 32.96
N LYS A 231 -19.63 -18.76 33.76
CA LYS A 231 -20.97 -18.68 34.39
C LYS A 231 -21.07 -17.42 35.26
N GLY A 232 -22.08 -16.59 35.00
CA GLY A 232 -22.33 -15.35 35.74
C GLY A 232 -21.49 -14.16 35.28
N TRP A 233 -20.76 -14.29 34.17
CA TRP A 233 -19.94 -13.23 33.61
C TRP A 233 -20.22 -13.08 32.11
N SER A 234 -20.21 -11.85 31.61
CA SER A 234 -20.08 -11.58 30.18
C SER A 234 -18.72 -10.95 29.89
N LEU A 235 -18.12 -11.37 28.79
CA LEU A 235 -16.83 -10.88 28.29
C LEU A 235 -17.05 -10.41 26.86
N ALA A 236 -16.54 -9.24 26.54
CA ALA A 236 -16.53 -8.70 25.19
C ALA A 236 -15.16 -8.05 24.95
N GLY A 237 -14.67 -8.08 23.72
CA GLY A 237 -13.45 -7.39 23.38
C GLY A 237 -13.39 -7.04 21.90
N ARG A 238 -12.65 -5.98 21.61
CA ARG A 238 -12.44 -5.43 20.27
C ARG A 238 -10.98 -5.09 20.13
N PHE A 239 -10.47 -5.36 18.93
CA PHE A 239 -9.18 -4.89 18.46
C PHE A 239 -9.39 -4.29 17.07
N GLU A 240 -8.98 -3.04 16.90
CA GLU A 240 -8.94 -2.35 15.62
C GLU A 240 -7.51 -1.84 15.40
N THR A 241 -6.94 -2.12 14.23
CA THR A 241 -5.57 -1.69 13.93
C THR A 241 -5.56 -0.37 13.16
N SER A 242 -4.60 0.51 13.44
CA SER A 242 -4.37 1.76 12.69
C SER A 242 -3.77 1.52 11.30
N GLY A 243 -3.17 0.34 11.09
CA GLY A 243 -2.47 -0.02 9.88
C GLY A 243 -2.82 -1.43 9.40
N VAL A 244 -1.86 -2.08 8.75
CA VAL A 244 -2.05 -3.47 8.31
C VAL A 244 -1.75 -4.42 9.47
N ALA A 245 -0.71 -4.17 10.27
CA ALA A 245 -0.37 -4.97 11.44
C ALA A 245 -0.08 -4.06 12.64
N GLY A 246 -0.54 -4.48 13.82
CA GLY A 246 -0.52 -3.68 15.04
C GLY A 246 0.39 -4.23 16.16
N GLY A 247 0.68 -3.39 17.16
CA GLY A 247 1.39 -3.74 18.39
C GLY A 247 0.49 -4.19 19.54
N ASP A 248 -0.79 -3.84 19.46
CA ASP A 248 -1.81 -4.17 20.44
C ASP A 248 -2.16 -5.66 20.46
N LEU A 249 -2.26 -6.23 21.65
CA LEU A 249 -2.59 -7.63 21.91
C LEU A 249 -3.56 -7.72 23.08
N TRP A 250 -4.56 -8.60 22.94
CA TRP A 250 -5.25 -9.10 24.12
C TRP A 250 -5.58 -10.58 23.99
N THR A 251 -5.63 -11.27 25.14
CA THR A 251 -6.00 -12.67 25.21
C THR A 251 -6.55 -13.03 26.58
N ALA A 252 -7.42 -14.03 26.61
CA ALA A 252 -8.01 -14.58 27.82
C ALA A 252 -8.03 -16.10 27.72
N ARG A 253 -7.57 -16.79 28.78
CA ARG A 253 -7.61 -18.26 28.85
C ARG A 253 -8.19 -18.72 30.17
N GLN A 254 -9.14 -19.65 30.10
CA GLN A 254 -9.68 -20.31 31.28
C GLN A 254 -8.72 -21.41 31.72
N LEU A 255 -8.41 -21.44 33.01
CA LEU A 255 -7.52 -22.41 33.63
C LEU A 255 -8.29 -23.66 34.07
N ASN A 256 -7.56 -24.74 34.34
CA ASN A 256 -8.15 -26.02 34.77
C ASN A 256 -8.92 -25.92 36.09
N ASP A 257 -8.56 -24.97 36.96
CA ASP A 257 -9.23 -24.70 38.24
C ASP A 257 -10.44 -23.74 38.12
N GLY A 258 -10.75 -23.29 36.89
CA GLY A 258 -11.86 -22.39 36.58
C GLY A 258 -11.54 -20.90 36.65
N ARG A 259 -10.34 -20.51 37.09
CA ARG A 259 -9.89 -19.11 37.05
C ARG A 259 -9.66 -18.64 35.61
N LEU A 260 -9.73 -17.33 35.38
CA LEU A 260 -9.49 -16.70 34.09
C LEU A 260 -8.18 -15.90 34.14
N ALA A 261 -7.21 -16.27 33.31
CA ALA A 261 -6.02 -15.45 33.07
C ALA A 261 -6.27 -14.51 31.89
N LEU A 262 -5.96 -13.23 32.07
CA LEU A 262 -6.13 -12.14 31.09
C LEU A 262 -4.78 -11.46 30.83
N LEU A 263 -4.55 -11.07 29.60
CA LEU A 263 -3.48 -10.17 29.18
C LEU A 263 -4.07 -9.13 28.23
N VAL A 264 -3.80 -7.85 28.49
CA VAL A 264 -3.91 -6.76 27.51
C VAL A 264 -2.55 -6.09 27.46
N ALA A 265 -2.02 -5.89 26.26
CA ALA A 265 -0.69 -5.38 26.04
C ALA A 265 -0.63 -4.54 24.77
N ASP A 266 0.32 -3.62 24.74
CA ASP A 266 0.66 -2.79 23.60
C ASP A 266 2.19 -2.77 23.44
N ALA A 267 2.65 -3.17 22.27
CA ALA A 267 4.05 -3.15 21.89
C ALA A 267 4.43 -1.83 21.23
N SER A 268 5.43 -1.15 21.78
CA SER A 268 5.89 0.16 21.30
C SER A 268 6.18 0.18 19.79
N GLY A 269 5.65 1.18 19.10
CA GLY A 269 5.81 1.36 17.66
C GLY A 269 4.61 0.81 16.88
N HIS A 270 4.73 0.75 15.55
CA HIS A 270 3.63 0.31 14.68
C HIS A 270 4.13 -0.63 13.57
N GLY A 271 3.22 -1.35 12.93
CA GLY A 271 3.52 -2.20 11.79
C GLY A 271 4.15 -3.56 12.15
N PRO A 272 4.85 -4.20 11.19
CA PRO A 272 5.33 -5.58 11.34
C PRO A 272 6.23 -5.83 12.56
N SER A 273 7.05 -4.85 12.96
CA SER A 273 7.96 -5.01 14.10
C SER A 273 7.19 -5.11 15.43
N ALA A 274 6.16 -4.27 15.59
CA ALA A 274 5.31 -4.29 16.78
C ALA A 274 4.50 -5.60 16.85
N ALA A 275 3.96 -6.05 15.71
CA ALA A 275 3.25 -7.32 15.61
C ALA A 275 4.08 -8.55 15.99
N VAL A 276 5.39 -8.56 15.67
CA VAL A 276 6.31 -9.63 16.11
C VAL A 276 6.51 -9.60 17.63
N THR A 277 6.64 -8.41 18.23
CA THR A 277 6.73 -8.25 19.68
C THR A 277 5.43 -8.70 20.38
N ALA A 278 4.27 -8.35 19.83
CA ALA A 278 2.97 -8.84 20.28
C ALA A 278 2.91 -10.39 20.18
N ALA A 279 3.34 -10.98 19.06
CA ALA A 279 3.40 -12.44 18.88
C ALA A 279 4.26 -13.14 19.94
N MET A 280 5.45 -12.59 20.22
CA MET A 280 6.35 -13.09 21.26
C MET A 280 5.71 -13.03 22.64
N THR A 281 5.09 -11.89 22.97
CA THR A 281 4.37 -11.68 24.24
C THR A 281 3.24 -12.70 24.40
N HIS A 282 2.44 -12.89 23.35
CA HIS A 282 1.37 -13.88 23.31
C HIS A 282 1.90 -15.31 23.54
N ALA A 283 2.96 -15.71 22.82
CA ALA A 283 3.54 -17.04 22.93
C ALA A 283 4.08 -17.32 24.34
N VAL A 284 4.79 -16.36 24.94
CA VAL A 284 5.33 -16.50 26.29
C VAL A 284 4.21 -16.57 27.32
N PHE A 285 3.18 -15.73 27.21
CA PHE A 285 2.02 -15.75 28.12
C PHE A 285 1.33 -17.11 28.15
N HIS A 286 1.10 -17.72 26.98
CA HIS A 286 0.50 -19.05 26.90
C HIS A 286 1.42 -20.19 27.32
N SER A 287 2.75 -19.97 27.32
CA SER A 287 3.73 -20.96 27.78
C SER A 287 3.85 -21.06 29.31
N VAL A 288 3.29 -20.11 30.07
CA VAL A 288 3.35 -20.14 31.54
C VAL A 288 2.37 -21.20 32.06
N GLU A 289 2.86 -22.11 32.90
CA GLU A 289 2.06 -23.20 33.48
C GLU A 289 1.20 -22.74 34.68
N CYS A 290 0.16 -23.51 34.99
CA CYS A 290 -0.97 -23.11 35.84
C CYS A 290 -0.62 -22.86 37.33
N GLU A 291 0.45 -23.47 37.83
CA GLU A 291 0.83 -23.42 39.24
C GLU A 291 1.50 -22.08 39.64
N ASP A 292 1.94 -21.29 38.64
CA ASP A 292 2.72 -20.04 38.81
C ASP A 292 2.04 -18.78 38.23
N LEU A 293 0.70 -18.77 38.08
CA LEU A 293 0.00 -17.66 37.41
C LEU A 293 -0.27 -16.43 38.29
N GLU A 294 0.54 -16.21 39.32
CA GLU A 294 0.56 -14.90 39.97
C GLU A 294 0.95 -13.83 38.91
N PRO A 295 0.14 -12.75 38.75
CA PRO A 295 0.37 -11.76 37.70
C PRO A 295 1.80 -11.17 37.68
N SER A 296 2.41 -10.99 38.85
CA SER A 296 3.80 -10.55 39.02
C SER A 296 4.80 -11.53 38.39
N CYS A 297 4.65 -12.82 38.63
CA CYS A 297 5.49 -13.88 38.07
C CYS A 297 5.36 -13.98 36.55
N VAL A 298 4.13 -13.86 36.04
CA VAL A 298 3.86 -13.83 34.59
C VAL A 298 4.55 -12.62 33.96
N SER A 299 4.40 -11.43 34.53
CA SER A 299 5.04 -10.20 34.05
C SER A 299 6.56 -10.27 34.12
N ALA A 300 7.14 -10.82 35.19
CA ALA A 300 8.58 -11.03 35.30
C ALA A 300 9.14 -11.97 34.21
N ARG A 301 8.40 -13.05 33.89
CA ARG A 301 8.79 -13.99 32.83
C ARG A 301 8.68 -13.38 31.45
N LEU A 302 7.62 -12.62 31.18
CA LEU A 302 7.47 -11.83 29.96
C LEU A 302 8.61 -10.82 29.82
N ASN A 303 8.87 -10.04 30.87
CA ASN A 303 9.92 -9.03 30.92
C ASN A 303 11.31 -9.61 30.61
N ARG A 304 11.70 -10.71 31.28
CA ARG A 304 13.00 -11.36 31.04
C ARG A 304 13.12 -11.90 29.63
N TYR A 305 12.04 -12.46 29.06
CA TYR A 305 12.06 -12.93 27.68
C TYR A 305 12.22 -11.77 26.70
N LEU A 306 11.38 -10.74 26.83
CA LEU A 306 11.40 -9.57 25.95
C LEU A 306 12.74 -8.84 26.04
N ALA A 307 13.25 -8.57 27.24
CA ALA A 307 14.53 -7.90 27.44
C ALA A 307 15.73 -8.62 26.78
N ARG A 308 15.65 -9.96 26.64
CA ARG A 308 16.71 -10.77 26.01
C ARG A 308 16.61 -10.83 24.49
N TRP A 309 15.40 -10.83 23.94
CA TRP A 309 15.16 -11.23 22.55
C TRP A 309 14.57 -10.14 21.67
N GLN A 310 14.11 -9.02 22.23
CA GLN A 310 13.56 -7.92 21.45
C GLN A 310 14.64 -7.04 20.80
N VAL A 311 14.24 -6.28 19.78
CA VAL A 311 15.09 -5.25 19.17
C VAL A 311 15.39 -4.15 20.20
N ALA A 312 16.64 -3.69 20.28
CA ALA A 312 17.04 -2.65 21.22
C ALA A 312 16.12 -1.42 21.14
N GLY A 313 15.54 -1.02 22.28
CA GLY A 313 14.63 0.12 22.38
C GLY A 313 13.14 -0.21 22.27
N ALA A 314 12.77 -1.44 21.93
CA ALA A 314 11.38 -1.89 22.03
C ALA A 314 10.97 -2.12 23.50
N PHE A 315 9.70 -1.90 23.81
CA PHE A 315 9.10 -2.23 25.09
C PHE A 315 7.63 -2.60 24.90
N VAL A 316 7.04 -3.22 25.92
CA VAL A 316 5.61 -3.59 25.91
C VAL A 316 4.95 -3.03 27.16
N THR A 317 3.92 -2.21 27.00
CA THR A 317 3.03 -1.90 28.10
C THR A 317 2.05 -3.06 28.27
N ALA A 318 1.74 -3.47 29.50
CA ALA A 318 0.83 -4.58 29.72
C ALA A 318 0.08 -4.51 31.05
N ILE A 319 -1.10 -5.12 31.08
CA ILE A 319 -1.80 -5.51 32.28
C ILE A 319 -2.08 -7.01 32.24
N THR A 320 -1.56 -7.72 33.24
CA THR A 320 -1.81 -9.16 33.44
C THR A 320 -2.80 -9.32 34.58
N GLY A 321 -3.78 -10.21 34.42
CA GLY A 321 -4.85 -10.42 35.39
C GLY A 321 -5.13 -11.89 35.62
N LEU A 322 -5.47 -12.24 36.85
CA LEU A 322 -5.99 -13.54 37.25
C LEU A 322 -7.28 -13.34 38.05
N LEU A 323 -8.40 -13.63 37.41
CA LEU A 323 -9.73 -13.53 38.00
C LEU A 323 -10.20 -14.90 38.51
N ASP A 324 -10.66 -14.98 39.76
CA ASP A 324 -11.50 -16.10 40.23
C ASP A 324 -12.98 -15.74 40.01
N PRO A 325 -13.67 -16.34 39.03
CA PRO A 325 -15.05 -16.00 38.72
C PRO A 325 -16.05 -16.31 39.82
N ARG A 326 -15.70 -17.21 40.75
CA ARG A 326 -16.58 -17.63 41.85
C ARG A 326 -16.65 -16.55 42.91
N THR A 327 -15.50 -16.01 43.29
CA THR A 327 -15.40 -14.96 44.30
C THR A 327 -15.60 -13.59 43.69
N GLY A 328 -15.06 -13.33 42.49
CA GLY A 328 -14.91 -12.00 41.91
C GLY A 328 -13.59 -11.32 42.25
N GLU A 329 -12.67 -12.05 42.88
CA GLU A 329 -11.32 -11.56 43.17
C GLU A 329 -10.47 -11.53 41.89
N LEU A 330 -9.93 -10.36 41.58
CA LEU A 330 -8.98 -10.11 40.51
C LEU A 330 -7.62 -9.78 41.13
N LEU A 331 -6.64 -10.64 40.90
CA LEU A 331 -5.23 -10.30 41.05
C LEU A 331 -4.74 -9.67 39.76
N PHE A 332 -3.95 -8.60 39.82
CA PHE A 332 -3.41 -8.00 38.60
C PHE A 332 -2.05 -7.32 38.82
N THR A 333 -1.30 -7.18 37.74
CA THR A 333 -0.03 -6.43 37.66
C THR A 333 -0.10 -5.51 36.46
N ARG A 334 0.38 -4.27 36.60
CA ARG A 334 0.36 -3.23 35.56
C ARG A 334 1.79 -2.77 35.26
N CYS A 335 2.20 -2.89 34.01
CA CYS A 335 3.54 -2.62 33.49
C CYS A 335 3.44 -1.47 32.48
N GLY A 336 3.49 -0.22 32.94
CA GLY A 336 3.38 0.98 32.09
C GLY A 336 2.01 1.24 31.43
N HIS A 337 1.11 0.26 31.42
CA HIS A 337 -0.18 0.31 30.72
C HIS A 337 -1.17 1.28 31.39
N PRO A 338 -2.17 1.81 30.65
CA PRO A 338 -3.27 2.56 31.25
C PRO A 338 -3.98 1.78 32.37
N PRO A 339 -4.42 2.43 33.47
CA PRO A 339 -5.18 1.76 34.51
C PRO A 339 -6.52 1.24 33.98
N ALA A 340 -6.88 0.00 34.35
CA ALA A 340 -8.22 -0.50 34.09
C ALA A 340 -9.27 0.27 34.93
N LEU A 341 -10.46 0.40 34.37
CA LEU A 341 -11.58 1.13 34.97
C LEU A 341 -12.65 0.16 35.47
N VAL A 342 -13.13 0.34 36.70
CA VAL A 342 -14.22 -0.45 37.29
C VAL A 342 -15.41 0.45 37.56
N ARG A 343 -16.50 0.25 36.82
CA ARG A 343 -17.80 0.88 37.06
C ARG A 343 -18.63 -0.01 37.99
N PRO A 344 -18.99 0.45 39.20
CA PRO A 344 -19.83 -0.35 40.06
C PRO A 344 -21.28 -0.49 39.55
N GLY A 345 -21.94 -1.59 39.91
CA GLY A 345 -23.33 -1.89 39.52
C GLY A 345 -24.34 -0.83 39.96
N GLY A 346 -25.38 -0.60 39.15
CA GLY A 346 -26.49 0.32 39.47
C GLY A 346 -26.17 1.82 39.46
N LEU A 347 -24.97 2.23 39.05
CA LEU A 347 -24.51 3.62 39.12
C LEU A 347 -24.63 4.39 37.80
N SER A 348 -24.78 5.72 37.95
CA SER A 348 -24.97 6.70 36.88
C SER A 348 -24.00 7.91 36.97
N SER A 349 -22.91 7.82 37.75
CA SER A 349 -21.96 8.93 37.92
C SER A 349 -20.51 8.51 37.69
N GLU A 350 -19.76 9.34 36.96
CA GLU A 350 -18.36 9.11 36.60
C GLU A 350 -17.44 9.07 37.81
N SER A 351 -17.73 9.86 38.86
CA SER A 351 -16.89 9.98 40.06
C SER A 351 -16.79 8.71 40.91
N LEU A 352 -17.65 7.72 40.64
CA LEU A 352 -17.66 6.44 41.33
C LEU A 352 -16.94 5.34 40.54
N ILE A 353 -16.46 5.62 39.33
CA ILE A 353 -15.63 4.71 38.56
C ILE A 353 -14.25 4.65 39.21
N ARG A 354 -13.84 3.45 39.60
CA ARG A 354 -12.55 3.20 40.25
C ARG A 354 -11.48 2.95 39.20
N ARG A 355 -10.26 3.45 39.44
CA ARG A 355 -9.06 3.12 38.66
C ARG A 355 -8.30 2.01 39.37
N LEU A 356 -7.76 1.05 38.61
CA LEU A 356 -6.86 0.04 39.14
C LEU A 356 -5.40 0.52 39.05
N ASP A 357 -5.07 1.51 39.87
CA ASP A 357 -3.79 2.23 39.89
C ASP A 357 -2.92 1.91 41.13
N GLN A 358 -3.28 0.87 41.89
CA GLN A 358 -2.56 0.44 43.10
C GLN A 358 -1.11 -0.03 42.82
N VAL A 359 -0.85 -0.46 41.58
CA VAL A 359 0.47 -0.88 41.08
C VAL A 359 0.76 -0.18 39.75
N GLY A 360 2.03 -0.08 39.39
CA GLY A 360 2.49 0.70 38.24
C GLY A 360 3.96 0.54 37.93
N ASP A 361 4.36 -0.71 37.66
CA ASP A 361 5.73 -1.03 37.33
C ASP A 361 6.11 -0.50 35.93
N PRO A 362 7.41 -0.33 35.63
CA PRO A 362 7.88 0.01 34.29
C PRO A 362 7.36 -0.92 33.19
N PRO A 363 7.29 -0.45 31.92
CA PRO A 363 7.00 -1.31 30.78
C PRO A 363 7.96 -2.52 30.70
N LEU A 364 7.43 -3.62 30.16
CA LEU A 364 8.17 -4.87 29.98
C LEU A 364 9.30 -4.69 28.96
N GLY A 365 10.42 -5.36 29.21
CA GLY A 365 11.55 -5.46 28.30
C GLY A 365 12.62 -4.36 28.44
N ILE A 366 12.37 -3.34 29.26
CA ILE A 366 13.32 -2.24 29.47
C ILE A 366 14.47 -2.65 30.41
N ILE A 367 14.13 -3.31 31.53
CA ILE A 367 15.09 -3.70 32.57
C ILE A 367 14.95 -5.21 32.78
N GLU A 368 15.95 -6.00 32.39
CA GLU A 368 15.84 -7.48 32.36
C GLU A 368 15.46 -8.11 33.71
N GLU A 369 16.12 -7.71 34.79
CA GLU A 369 15.85 -8.22 36.14
C GLU A 369 15.08 -7.15 36.93
N LEU A 370 13.77 -7.14 36.72
CA LEU A 370 12.82 -6.26 37.40
C LEU A 370 11.80 -7.10 38.17
N GLU A 371 11.56 -6.74 39.43
CA GLU A 371 10.49 -7.32 40.24
C GLU A 371 9.19 -6.54 39.99
N PHE A 372 8.09 -7.27 39.83
CA PHE A 372 6.77 -6.71 39.57
C PHE A 372 5.85 -6.93 40.76
N GLN A 373 4.91 -6.02 40.98
CA GLN A 373 3.97 -6.06 42.10
C GLN A 373 2.59 -6.56 41.65
N THR A 374 1.97 -7.39 42.48
CA THR A 374 0.57 -7.80 42.31
C THR A 374 -0.32 -7.04 43.29
N ALA A 375 -1.39 -6.47 42.77
CA ALA A 375 -2.49 -5.89 43.54
C ALA A 375 -3.74 -6.76 43.42
N THR A 376 -4.67 -6.54 44.35
CA THR A 376 -5.94 -7.25 44.40
C THR A 376 -7.10 -6.26 44.30
N CYS A 377 -8.12 -6.61 43.53
CA CYS A 377 -9.40 -5.91 43.47
C CYS A 377 -10.54 -6.92 43.54
N HIS A 378 -11.70 -6.50 44.07
CA HIS A 378 -12.92 -7.27 44.02
C HIS A 378 -13.91 -6.63 43.05
N ILE A 379 -14.42 -7.44 42.13
CA ILE A 379 -15.44 -7.08 41.15
C ILE A 379 -16.77 -7.61 41.67
N GLU A 380 -17.62 -6.73 42.19
CA GLU A 380 -18.90 -7.11 42.80
C GLU A 380 -19.94 -7.51 41.73
N PRO A 381 -20.98 -8.28 42.08
CA PRO A 381 -22.11 -8.49 41.17
C PRO A 381 -22.70 -7.16 40.70
N GLY A 382 -22.88 -7.00 39.39
CA GLY A 382 -23.29 -5.76 38.74
C GLY A 382 -22.12 -4.90 38.21
N ASP A 383 -20.90 -5.11 38.69
CA ASP A 383 -19.73 -4.32 38.30
C ASP A 383 -19.30 -4.61 36.85
N THR A 384 -18.64 -3.62 36.23
CA THR A 384 -18.08 -3.70 34.88
C THR A 384 -16.63 -3.23 34.90
N LEU A 385 -15.70 -4.11 34.51
CA LEU A 385 -14.29 -3.84 34.32
C LEU A 385 -14.03 -3.56 32.84
N VAL A 386 -13.31 -2.47 32.55
CA VAL A 386 -12.89 -2.07 31.21
C VAL A 386 -11.37 -1.90 31.20
N LEU A 387 -10.71 -2.56 30.26
CA LEU A 387 -9.29 -2.41 29.96
C LEU A 387 -9.16 -1.82 28.56
N THR A 388 -8.27 -0.85 28.39
CA THR A 388 -8.02 -0.20 27.11
C THR A 388 -6.53 0.01 26.90
N THR A 389 -6.10 -0.02 25.64
CA THR A 389 -4.79 0.49 25.24
C THR A 389 -4.83 2.02 25.13
N ASP A 390 -3.67 2.64 25.01
CA ASP A 390 -3.55 4.09 24.91
C ASP A 390 -4.13 4.62 23.60
N GLY A 391 -4.10 3.89 22.49
CA GLY A 391 -4.74 4.32 21.24
C GLY A 391 -6.24 4.66 21.37
N VAL A 392 -6.94 4.06 22.33
CA VAL A 392 -8.33 4.45 22.68
C VAL A 392 -8.39 5.78 23.41
N LEU A 393 -7.47 6.01 24.35
CA LEU A 393 -7.40 7.24 25.14
C LEU A 393 -6.86 8.41 24.31
N GLU A 394 -5.96 8.12 23.38
CA GLU A 394 -5.32 9.08 22.50
C GLU A 394 -6.12 9.36 21.23
N ALA A 395 -7.20 8.60 20.96
CA ALA A 395 -8.14 8.82 19.85
C ALA A 395 -8.48 10.32 19.71
N ARG A 396 -8.26 10.88 18.51
CA ARG A 396 -8.27 12.33 18.30
C ARG A 396 -9.46 12.80 17.51
N SER A 397 -10.06 13.88 18.00
CA SER A 397 -11.07 14.62 17.24
C SER A 397 -10.46 15.41 16.07
N PRO A 398 -11.27 15.90 15.11
CA PRO A 398 -10.78 16.75 14.03
C PRO A 398 -10.07 18.03 14.48
N ASP A 399 -10.38 18.54 15.68
CA ASP A 399 -9.68 19.68 16.31
C ASP A 399 -8.46 19.27 17.17
N GLY A 400 -8.10 17.98 17.16
CA GLY A 400 -6.88 17.44 17.76
C GLY A 400 -6.94 17.13 19.26
N ARG A 401 -8.12 17.26 19.88
CA ARG A 401 -8.33 16.87 21.29
C ARG A 401 -8.33 15.35 21.39
N MET A 402 -7.90 14.81 22.53
CA MET A 402 -7.93 13.38 22.82
C MET A 402 -9.24 13.02 23.53
N LEU A 403 -9.75 11.80 23.30
CA LEU A 403 -10.94 11.26 23.97
C LEU A 403 -10.70 11.18 25.48
N GLY A 404 -9.52 10.65 25.85
CA GLY A 404 -9.06 10.45 27.21
C GLY A 404 -9.94 9.52 28.04
N GLU A 405 -9.52 9.28 29.27
CA GLU A 405 -10.30 8.51 30.24
C GLU A 405 -11.71 9.06 30.48
N PRO A 406 -11.96 10.38 30.55
CA PRO A 406 -13.32 10.90 30.74
C PRO A 406 -14.29 10.48 29.64
N GLY A 407 -13.83 10.39 28.38
CA GLY A 407 -14.67 9.92 27.27
C GLY A 407 -15.09 8.46 27.44
N VAL A 408 -14.15 7.60 27.84
CA VAL A 408 -14.41 6.18 28.13
C VAL A 408 -15.34 6.02 29.33
N MET A 409 -15.07 6.74 30.42
CA MET A 409 -15.90 6.74 31.64
C MET A 409 -17.35 7.14 31.35
N LYS A 410 -17.55 8.19 30.54
CA LYS A 410 -18.88 8.62 30.12
C LYS A 410 -19.59 7.52 29.32
N ALA A 411 -18.90 6.90 28.35
CA ALA A 411 -19.46 5.82 27.54
C ALA A 411 -19.85 4.60 28.40
N MET A 412 -19.06 4.26 29.43
CA MET A 412 -19.37 3.19 30.38
C MET A 412 -20.69 3.41 31.13
N LEU A 413 -21.13 4.65 31.34
CA LEU A 413 -22.39 4.98 32.03
C LEU A 413 -23.63 4.87 31.13
N GLU A 414 -23.45 4.83 29.81
CA GLU A 414 -24.55 4.73 28.85
C GLU A 414 -25.08 3.29 28.69
N CYS A 415 -24.50 2.33 29.42
CA CYS A 415 -24.97 0.97 29.47
C CYS A 415 -25.00 0.40 30.90
N SER A 416 -26.01 -0.41 31.20
CA SER A 416 -26.10 -1.18 32.44
C SER A 416 -26.22 -2.67 32.13
N GLY A 417 -25.34 -3.47 32.74
CA GLY A 417 -25.58 -4.90 32.91
C GLY A 417 -25.11 -5.84 31.79
N ASP A 418 -24.28 -5.37 30.85
CA ASP A 418 -23.69 -6.27 29.84
C ASP A 418 -22.38 -5.74 29.22
N ALA A 419 -21.39 -6.63 29.05
CA ALA A 419 -20.09 -6.33 28.47
C ALA A 419 -20.17 -5.90 27.00
N SER A 420 -21.01 -6.54 26.17
CA SER A 420 -21.12 -6.19 24.75
C SER A 420 -21.76 -4.82 24.56
N CYS A 421 -22.77 -4.50 25.37
CA CYS A 421 -23.37 -3.17 25.34
C CYS A 421 -22.41 -2.07 25.81
N THR A 422 -21.62 -2.28 26.87
CA THR A 422 -20.57 -1.32 27.27
C THR A 422 -19.51 -1.16 26.18
N LEU A 423 -19.06 -2.27 25.57
CA LEU A 423 -18.11 -2.22 24.45
C LEU A 423 -18.66 -1.39 23.30
N GLN A 424 -19.90 -1.64 22.87
CA GLN A 424 -20.55 -0.91 21.79
C GLN A 424 -20.66 0.60 22.07
N ARG A 425 -20.89 0.98 23.33
CA ARG A 425 -20.91 2.41 23.73
C ARG A 425 -19.55 3.05 23.62
N ILE A 426 -18.49 2.35 24.04
CA ILE A 426 -17.12 2.83 23.89
C ILE A 426 -16.76 2.96 22.41
N GLU A 427 -17.08 1.97 21.57
CA GLU A 427 -16.89 2.05 20.12
C GLU A 427 -17.62 3.25 19.49
N THR A 428 -18.86 3.48 19.89
CA THR A 428 -19.65 4.62 19.41
C THR A 428 -19.01 5.94 19.83
N ALA A 429 -18.45 6.00 21.05
CA ALA A 429 -17.74 7.18 21.53
C ALA A 429 -16.44 7.43 20.76
N ILE A 430 -15.65 6.37 20.48
CA ILE A 430 -14.42 6.47 19.69
C ILE A 430 -14.73 6.99 18.28
N HIS A 431 -15.57 6.29 17.51
CA HIS A 431 -15.90 6.69 16.13
C HIS A 431 -16.56 8.07 16.07
N GLY A 432 -17.45 8.38 17.02
CA GLY A 432 -18.10 9.69 17.10
C GLY A 432 -17.11 10.82 17.41
N PHE A 433 -16.00 10.50 18.09
CA PHE A 433 -14.95 11.45 18.42
C PHE A 433 -13.98 11.66 17.25
N GLU A 434 -13.55 10.59 16.58
CA GLU A 434 -12.60 10.63 15.45
C GLU A 434 -13.21 11.12 14.13
N GLY A 435 -14.49 10.84 13.88
CA GLY A 435 -15.16 11.12 12.62
C GLY A 435 -14.72 10.19 11.49
N ASP A 436 -14.46 10.74 10.31
CA ASP A 436 -14.05 9.97 9.12
C ASP A 436 -12.52 9.74 9.02
N ARG A 437 -11.77 10.03 10.10
CA ARG A 437 -10.32 9.86 10.12
C ARG A 437 -9.94 8.41 10.46
N PRO A 438 -8.90 7.85 9.82
CA PRO A 438 -8.29 6.61 10.31
C PRO A 438 -7.74 6.80 11.73
N ALA A 439 -7.76 5.74 12.53
CA ALA A 439 -7.13 5.73 13.85
C ALA A 439 -5.63 6.03 13.74
N ASP A 440 -5.11 6.87 14.64
CA ASP A 440 -3.69 7.23 14.66
C ASP A 440 -2.82 6.12 15.29
N ASP A 441 -3.42 5.22 16.09
CA ASP A 441 -2.78 4.07 16.73
C ASP A 441 -3.76 2.89 16.86
N ASP A 442 -3.26 1.70 17.22
CA ASP A 442 -4.11 0.54 17.45
C ASP A 442 -5.01 0.73 18.68
N GLN A 443 -6.22 0.20 18.60
CA GLN A 443 -7.26 0.40 19.58
C GLN A 443 -7.80 -0.92 20.08
N THR A 444 -7.49 -1.24 21.33
CA THR A 444 -7.99 -2.42 22.03
C THR A 444 -8.88 -2.03 23.18
N VAL A 445 -10.06 -2.65 23.27
CA VAL A 445 -10.98 -2.53 24.40
C VAL A 445 -11.38 -3.93 24.84
N VAL A 446 -11.24 -4.23 26.12
CA VAL A 446 -11.70 -5.48 26.73
C VAL A 446 -12.62 -5.17 27.89
N VAL A 447 -13.80 -5.79 27.92
CA VAL A 447 -14.85 -5.54 28.89
C VAL A 447 -15.27 -6.83 29.57
N LEU A 448 -15.22 -6.85 30.90
CA LEU A 448 -15.79 -7.92 31.73
C LEU A 448 -16.93 -7.36 32.56
N HIS A 449 -18.08 -8.01 32.54
CA HIS A 449 -19.22 -7.69 33.38
C HIS A 449 -19.58 -8.88 34.26
N ARG A 450 -19.73 -8.66 35.57
CA ARG A 450 -20.24 -9.67 36.50
C ARG A 450 -21.75 -9.49 36.62
N GLY A 451 -22.52 -10.47 36.15
CA GLY A 451 -23.97 -10.43 36.21
C GLY A 451 -24.48 -10.46 37.67
N GLU A 452 -25.61 -9.80 37.90
CA GLU A 452 -26.36 -9.96 39.14
C GLU A 452 -26.90 -11.40 39.18
N SER A 453 -26.66 -12.12 40.29
CA SER A 453 -27.25 -13.45 40.44
C SER A 453 -28.77 -13.31 40.48
N ALA A 454 -29.48 -14.01 39.59
CA ALA A 454 -30.93 -14.12 39.69
C ALA A 454 -31.27 -14.73 41.06
N THR A 455 -31.88 -13.93 41.92
CA THR A 455 -32.36 -14.33 43.24
C THR A 455 -33.55 -15.26 43.17
#